data_AF-A0A255G7E5-F1
#
_entry.id   AF-A0A255G7E5-F1
#
_cell.length_a   1.000
_cell.length_b   1.000
_cell.length_c   1.000
_cell.angle_alpha   90.00
_cell.angle_beta   90.00
_cell.angle_gamma   90.00
#
_symmetry.space_group_name_H-M   'P 1'
#
loop_
_entity.id
_entity.type
_entity.pdbx_description
1 polymer ?
#
loop_
_entity_poly.entity_id
_entity_poly.type
_entity_poly.pdbx_seq_one_letter_code
_entity_poly.pdbx_strand_id
1 'polypeptide(L)'
;MHDADGSATTRATAHQPSPGRTVTGWIGLAARLILAVVWIWASVAKLPNLEASVLAVRGYQILPYSVAVVVGYLLPMIELVVGLLLLLGLFTRWAGLVSTLLMLAFVIGISQAWARGLSIDCGCFGGGGQIALEEAQKKYPVDLARDAGLMLLSIWLVWRPRTPFSLDQKLFGEAAYADDPDDHHDVSDDEPADERTQEEEKSR
;
A
#
# COMPACT_ATOMS: atom_id res chain seq x y z
N MET A 1 30.16 -45.88 41.10
CA MET A 1 29.78 -46.28 39.72
C MET A 1 28.52 -45.49 39.40
N HIS A 2 28.68 -44.18 39.21
CA HIS A 2 28.77 -43.47 37.92
C HIS A 2 27.42 -43.48 37.17
N ASP A 3 26.69 -42.38 37.36
CA ASP A 3 25.91 -41.54 36.43
C ASP A 3 25.06 -42.18 35.31
N ALA A 4 23.78 -41.78 35.23
CA ALA A 4 23.32 -40.81 34.21
C ALA A 4 21.80 -40.59 34.28
N ASP A 5 21.43 -39.38 34.71
CA ASP A 5 20.11 -38.75 34.57
C ASP A 5 19.93 -38.31 33.10
N GLY A 6 19.00 -38.94 32.39
CA GLY A 6 18.72 -38.70 30.97
C GLY A 6 17.58 -37.69 30.78
N SER A 7 17.77 -36.45 31.22
CA SER A 7 16.86 -35.35 30.91
C SER A 7 17.02 -34.92 29.45
N ALA A 8 16.19 -35.50 28.57
CA ALA A 8 16.00 -35.02 27.21
C ALA A 8 15.38 -33.61 27.26
N THR A 9 16.23 -32.60 27.31
CA THR A 9 15.83 -31.19 27.20
C THR A 9 15.52 -30.93 25.73
N THR A 10 14.23 -31.05 25.35
CA THR A 10 13.71 -30.54 24.08
C THR A 10 13.95 -29.03 24.07
N ARG A 11 15.05 -28.58 23.46
CA ARG A 11 15.26 -27.17 23.19
C ARG A 11 14.24 -26.78 22.12
N ALA A 12 13.16 -26.15 22.55
CA ALA A 12 12.35 -25.33 21.67
C ALA A 12 13.29 -24.34 20.97
N THR A 13 13.58 -24.57 19.69
CA THR A 13 14.29 -23.63 18.84
C THR A 13 13.38 -22.42 18.70
N ALA A 14 13.54 -21.45 19.58
CA ALA A 14 12.90 -20.15 19.43
C ALA A 14 13.32 -19.60 18.06
N HIS A 15 12.38 -19.59 17.12
CA HIS A 15 12.55 -19.05 15.78
C HIS A 15 12.85 -17.56 15.92
N GLN A 16 14.12 -17.17 15.90
CA GLN A 16 14.51 -15.77 15.93
C GLN A 16 14.25 -15.19 14.53
N PRO A 17 13.34 -14.21 14.37
CA PRO A 17 13.13 -13.58 13.08
C PRO A 17 14.43 -12.93 12.62
N SER A 18 14.84 -13.21 11.38
CA SER A 18 16.06 -12.66 10.80
C SER A 18 15.98 -11.12 10.75
N PRO A 19 17.06 -10.38 11.06
CA PRO A 19 17.05 -8.92 11.13
C PRO A 19 16.68 -8.22 9.80
N GLY A 20 16.77 -8.93 8.66
CA GLY A 20 16.31 -8.43 7.37
C GLY A 20 14.78 -8.37 7.20
N ARG A 21 14.04 -9.26 7.89
CA ARG A 21 12.56 -9.27 7.88
C ARG A 21 11.96 -8.11 8.67
N THR A 22 12.67 -7.61 9.68
CA THR A 22 12.17 -6.49 10.49
C THR A 22 12.32 -5.15 9.77
N VAL A 23 13.47 -4.87 9.16
CA VAL A 23 13.72 -3.59 8.47
C VAL A 23 12.79 -3.39 7.27
N THR A 24 12.62 -4.42 6.44
CA THR A 24 11.72 -4.38 5.27
C THR A 24 10.26 -4.16 5.68
N GLY A 25 9.82 -4.78 6.79
CA GLY A 25 8.51 -4.52 7.39
C GLY A 25 8.33 -3.07 7.84
N TRP A 26 9.32 -2.48 8.52
CA TRP A 26 9.26 -1.07 8.93
C TRP A 26 9.23 -0.11 7.74
N ILE A 27 9.97 -0.41 6.66
CA ILE A 27 9.91 0.35 5.41
C ILE A 27 8.51 0.27 4.79
N GLY A 28 7.91 -0.93 4.75
CA GLY A 28 6.54 -1.12 4.27
C GLY A 28 5.51 -0.34 5.09
N LEU A 29 5.65 -0.32 6.43
CA LEU A 29 4.80 0.49 7.30
C LEU A 29 4.96 2.00 7.02
N ALA A 30 6.20 2.49 6.90
CA ALA A 30 6.45 3.89 6.59
C ALA A 30 5.84 4.27 5.24
N ALA A 31 6.03 3.45 4.20
CA ALA A 31 5.43 3.64 2.88
C ALA A 31 3.90 3.69 2.96
N ARG A 32 3.29 2.76 3.70
CA ARG A 32 1.84 2.69 3.92
C ARG A 32 1.31 3.96 4.60
N LEU A 33 1.97 4.43 5.65
CA LEU A 33 1.55 5.64 6.39
C LEU A 33 1.73 6.91 5.56
N ILE A 34 2.84 7.03 4.82
CA ILE A 34 3.08 8.17 3.92
C ILE A 34 1.97 8.24 2.87
N LEU A 35 1.68 7.12 2.19
CA LEU A 35 0.61 7.05 1.20
C LEU A 35 -0.75 7.37 1.82
N ALA A 36 -1.08 6.79 2.97
CA ALA A 36 -2.34 7.05 3.67
C ALA A 36 -2.52 8.54 3.99
N VAL A 37 -1.51 9.18 4.58
CA VAL A 37 -1.55 10.61 4.90
C VAL A 37 -1.74 11.46 3.65
N VAL A 38 -0.98 11.15 2.59
CA VAL A 38 -1.05 11.89 1.32
C VAL A 38 -2.44 11.78 0.69
N TRP A 39 -3.00 10.58 0.60
CA TRP A 39 -4.33 10.35 0.02
C TRP A 39 -5.45 11.00 0.83
N ILE A 40 -5.41 10.87 2.16
CA ILE A 40 -6.40 11.49 3.04
C ILE A 40 -6.30 13.01 2.94
N TRP A 41 -5.09 13.57 2.98
CA TRP A 41 -4.88 15.02 2.85
C TRP A 41 -5.36 15.54 1.50
N ALA A 42 -5.00 14.86 0.41
CA ALA A 42 -5.44 15.19 -0.95
C ALA A 42 -6.97 15.20 -1.07
N SER A 43 -7.65 14.20 -0.51
CA SER A 43 -9.10 14.15 -0.49
C SER A 43 -9.70 15.26 0.37
N VAL A 44 -9.28 15.37 1.63
CA VAL A 44 -9.87 16.32 2.59
C VAL A 44 -9.71 17.75 2.11
N ALA A 45 -8.61 18.09 1.46
CA ALA A 45 -8.40 19.39 0.86
C ALA A 45 -9.37 19.68 -0.32
N LYS A 46 -9.90 18.65 -1.00
CA LYS A 46 -10.87 18.77 -2.11
C LYS A 46 -12.33 18.74 -1.66
N LEU A 47 -12.64 18.15 -0.50
CA LEU A 47 -14.03 18.01 -0.01
C LEU A 47 -14.81 19.33 0.11
N PRO A 48 -14.22 20.46 0.58
CA PRO A 48 -14.95 21.72 0.70
C PRO A 48 -15.39 22.30 -0.65
N ASN A 49 -14.66 22.00 -1.74
CA ASN A 49 -14.88 22.57 -3.06
C ASN A 49 -14.68 21.50 -4.15
N LEU A 50 -15.60 20.54 -4.22
CA LEU A 50 -15.55 19.47 -5.23
C LEU A 50 -15.61 20.01 -6.67
N GLU A 51 -16.21 21.18 -6.88
CA GLU A 51 -16.19 21.86 -8.19
C GLU A 51 -14.78 22.23 -8.64
N ALA A 52 -13.88 22.58 -7.70
CA ALA A 52 -12.49 22.84 -8.02
C ALA A 52 -11.76 21.58 -8.50
N SER A 53 -12.10 20.40 -7.95
CA SER A 53 -11.60 19.11 -8.42
C SER A 53 -12.06 18.83 -9.86
N VAL A 54 -13.33 19.10 -10.19
CA VAL A 54 -13.84 19.00 -11.56
C VAL A 54 -13.10 19.96 -12.50
N LEU A 55 -12.88 21.21 -12.09
CA LEU A 55 -12.14 22.19 -12.89
C LEU A 55 -10.69 21.78 -13.12
N ALA A 56 -10.03 21.19 -12.11
CA ALA A 56 -8.68 20.65 -12.24
C ALA A 56 -8.62 19.51 -13.27
N VAL A 57 -9.52 18.53 -13.19
CA VAL A 57 -9.60 17.41 -14.15
C VAL A 57 -9.88 17.92 -15.56
N ARG A 58 -10.78 18.90 -15.71
CA ARG A 58 -11.04 19.54 -17.01
C ARG A 58 -9.83 20.30 -17.56
N GLY A 59 -9.01 20.86 -16.69
CA GLY A 59 -7.80 21.59 -17.04
C GLY A 59 -6.80 20.77 -17.86
N TYR A 60 -6.77 19.44 -17.67
CA TYR A 60 -5.92 18.55 -18.45
C TYR A 60 -6.35 18.41 -19.92
N GLN A 61 -7.61 18.70 -20.26
CA GLN A 61 -8.13 18.59 -21.63
C GLN A 61 -7.92 17.19 -22.27
N ILE A 62 -7.93 16.14 -21.44
CA ILE A 62 -7.79 14.73 -21.87
C ILE A 62 -9.16 14.08 -22.08
N LEU A 63 -10.11 14.35 -21.17
CA LEU A 63 -11.40 13.69 -21.10
C LEU A 63 -12.53 14.59 -21.65
N PRO A 64 -13.59 14.01 -22.25
CA PRO A 64 -14.78 14.79 -22.59
C PRO A 64 -15.46 15.31 -21.33
N TYR A 65 -16.22 16.40 -21.46
CA TYR A 65 -16.79 17.13 -20.33
C TYR A 65 -17.57 16.26 -19.34
N SER A 66 -18.47 15.41 -19.83
CA SER A 66 -19.29 14.53 -18.99
C SER A 66 -18.45 13.57 -18.14
N VAL A 67 -17.39 13.01 -18.71
CA VAL A 67 -16.48 12.09 -18.00
C VAL A 67 -15.61 12.85 -17.01
N ALA A 68 -15.11 14.04 -17.38
CA ALA A 68 -14.31 14.88 -16.49
C ALA A 68 -15.09 15.30 -15.23
N VAL A 69 -16.39 15.57 -15.36
CA VAL A 69 -17.27 15.87 -14.21
C VAL A 69 -17.39 14.67 -13.28
N VAL A 70 -17.68 13.48 -13.82
CA VAL A 70 -17.79 12.25 -13.03
C VAL A 70 -16.48 11.93 -12.31
N VAL A 71 -15.35 11.99 -13.03
CA VAL A 71 -14.02 11.76 -12.45
C VAL A 71 -13.70 12.80 -11.38
N GLY A 72 -13.96 14.09 -11.63
CA GLY A 72 -13.68 15.15 -10.65
C GLY A 72 -14.41 15.00 -9.32
N TYR A 73 -15.64 14.46 -9.33
CA TYR A 73 -16.39 14.17 -8.10
C TYR A 73 -16.00 12.84 -7.44
N LEU A 74 -15.75 11.79 -8.24
CA LEU A 74 -15.43 10.47 -7.70
C LEU A 74 -14.00 10.36 -7.18
N LEU A 75 -13.06 11.06 -7.81
CA LEU A 75 -11.64 10.96 -7.49
C LEU A 75 -11.36 11.26 -6.01
N PRO A 76 -11.84 12.36 -5.40
CA PRO A 76 -11.66 12.60 -3.96
C PRO A 76 -12.23 11.48 -3.08
N MET A 77 -13.37 10.90 -3.45
CA MET A 77 -13.97 9.80 -2.68
C MET A 77 -13.11 8.53 -2.73
N ILE A 78 -12.58 8.21 -3.92
CA ILE A 78 -11.66 7.08 -4.10
C ILE A 78 -10.36 7.31 -3.32
N GLU A 79 -9.78 8.52 -3.41
CA GLU A 79 -8.60 8.93 -2.65
C GLU A 79 -8.82 8.71 -1.14
N LEU A 80 -9.97 9.13 -0.60
CA LEU A 80 -10.28 8.96 0.81
C LEU A 80 -10.37 7.50 1.22
N VAL A 81 -11.11 6.69 0.47
CA VAL A 81 -11.30 5.27 0.77
C VAL A 81 -9.95 4.53 0.73
N VAL A 82 -9.16 4.77 -0.30
CA VAL A 82 -7.81 4.17 -0.43
C VAL A 82 -6.91 4.62 0.73
N GLY A 83 -6.93 5.91 1.07
CA GLY A 83 -6.16 6.44 2.19
C GLY A 83 -6.53 5.80 3.53
N LEU A 84 -7.83 5.59 3.79
CA LEU A 84 -8.32 4.92 5.00
C LEU A 84 -7.98 3.42 5.01
N LEU A 85 -8.11 2.73 3.88
CA LEU A 85 -7.72 1.32 3.75
C LEU A 85 -6.22 1.13 4.04
N LEU A 86 -5.37 2.00 3.50
CA LEU A 86 -3.93 1.99 3.79
C LEU A 86 -3.65 2.32 5.24
N LEU A 87 -4.32 3.32 5.83
CA LEU A 87 -4.14 3.67 7.24
C LEU A 87 -4.46 2.49 8.18
N LEU A 88 -5.58 1.81 7.92
CA LEU A 88 -6.02 0.63 8.65
C LEU A 88 -5.19 -0.62 8.32
N GLY A 89 -4.52 -0.63 7.16
CA GLY A 89 -3.78 -1.79 6.66
C GLY A 89 -4.72 -2.92 6.30
N LEU A 90 -5.81 -2.56 5.62
CA LEU A 90 -6.83 -3.46 5.12
C LEU A 90 -6.76 -3.48 3.59
N PHE A 91 -6.81 -4.68 2.99
CA PHE A 91 -6.59 -4.92 1.58
C PHE A 91 -5.34 -4.23 1.04
N THR A 92 -4.23 -4.31 1.79
CA THR A 92 -3.01 -3.51 1.58
C THR A 92 -2.45 -3.64 0.17
N ARG A 93 -2.48 -4.86 -0.40
CA ARG A 93 -2.06 -5.13 -1.79
C ARG A 93 -2.95 -4.42 -2.81
N TRP A 94 -4.28 -4.48 -2.64
CA TRP A 94 -5.24 -3.85 -3.54
C TRP A 94 -5.23 -2.33 -3.42
N ALA A 95 -5.16 -1.80 -2.20
CA ALA A 95 -5.04 -0.37 -1.96
C ALA A 95 -3.71 0.19 -2.52
N GLY A 96 -2.63 -0.59 -2.44
CA GLY A 96 -1.37 -0.32 -3.13
C GLY A 96 -1.54 -0.28 -4.65
N LEU A 97 -2.19 -1.28 -5.25
CA LEU A 97 -2.44 -1.33 -6.69
C LEU A 97 -3.25 -0.13 -7.18
N VAL A 98 -4.34 0.21 -6.50
CA VAL A 98 -5.15 1.39 -6.83
C VAL A 98 -4.32 2.67 -6.69
N SER A 99 -3.50 2.77 -5.64
CA SER A 99 -2.58 3.92 -5.47
C SER A 99 -1.59 4.04 -6.63
N THR A 100 -1.01 2.93 -7.10
CA THR A 100 -0.11 2.91 -8.25
C THR A 100 -0.81 3.38 -9.52
N LEU A 101 -2.02 2.89 -9.79
CA LEU A 101 -2.79 3.28 -10.97
C LEU A 101 -3.17 4.76 -10.95
N LEU A 102 -3.58 5.28 -9.79
CA LEU A 102 -3.89 6.69 -9.63
C LEU A 102 -2.65 7.57 -9.82
N MET A 103 -1.52 7.22 -9.20
CA MET A 103 -0.27 7.96 -9.39
C MET A 103 0.21 7.92 -10.84
N LEU A 104 0.11 6.77 -11.51
CA LEU A 104 0.43 6.66 -12.92
C LEU A 104 -0.45 7.59 -13.78
N ALA A 105 -1.75 7.66 -13.48
CA ALA A 105 -2.66 8.57 -14.17
C ALA A 105 -2.27 10.05 -13.97
N PHE A 106 -1.90 10.45 -12.75
CA PHE A 106 -1.41 11.81 -12.48
C PHE A 106 -0.10 12.11 -13.21
N VAL A 107 0.88 11.22 -13.14
CA VAL A 107 2.17 11.36 -13.85
C VAL A 107 1.95 11.54 -15.35
N ILE A 108 1.07 10.75 -15.97
CA ILE A 108 0.73 10.87 -17.39
C ILE A 108 0.04 12.21 -17.66
N GLY A 109 -0.93 12.59 -16.84
CA GLY A 109 -1.68 13.85 -16.98
C GLY A 109 -0.75 15.07 -16.91
N ILE A 110 0.09 15.15 -15.88
CA ILE A 110 1.04 16.25 -15.66
C ILE A 110 2.08 16.31 -16.78
N SER A 111 2.63 15.16 -17.16
CA SER A 111 3.59 15.07 -18.28
C SER A 111 2.98 15.57 -19.59
N GLN A 112 1.73 15.19 -19.87
CA GLN A 112 1.01 15.68 -21.04
C GLN A 112 0.74 17.19 -20.96
N ALA A 113 0.28 17.69 -19.80
CA ALA A 113 0.00 19.11 -19.60
C ALA A 113 1.26 19.95 -19.82
N TRP A 114 2.39 19.48 -19.29
CA TRP A 114 3.69 20.10 -19.48
C TRP A 114 4.13 20.10 -20.95
N ALA A 115 4.01 18.96 -21.64
CA ALA A 115 4.36 18.84 -23.06
C ALA A 115 3.52 19.75 -23.97
N ARG A 116 2.26 20.03 -23.60
CA ARG A 116 1.37 20.94 -24.33
C ARG A 116 1.46 22.41 -23.86
N GLY A 117 2.29 22.70 -22.85
CA GLY A 117 2.41 24.05 -22.29
C GLY A 117 1.11 24.57 -21.68
N LEU A 118 0.31 23.70 -21.06
CA LEU A 118 -0.89 24.12 -20.36
C LEU A 118 -0.50 24.90 -19.09
N SER A 119 -1.29 25.90 -18.73
CA SER A 119 -1.05 26.76 -17.57
C SER A 119 -2.00 26.37 -16.42
N ILE A 120 -1.87 25.13 -15.94
CA ILE A 120 -2.76 24.56 -14.93
C ILE A 120 -2.03 24.23 -13.63
N ASP A 121 -2.73 24.42 -12.51
CA ASP A 121 -2.36 23.81 -11.24
C ASP A 121 -2.95 22.39 -11.18
N CYS A 122 -2.09 21.39 -10.96
CA CYS A 122 -2.44 19.97 -10.96
C CYS A 122 -3.47 19.61 -9.88
N GLY A 123 -3.67 20.47 -8.87
CA GLY A 123 -4.73 20.34 -7.88
C GLY A 123 -4.64 19.12 -6.97
N CYS A 124 -3.52 18.38 -6.99
CA CYS A 124 -3.31 17.15 -6.24
C CYS A 124 -3.53 17.33 -4.72
N PHE A 125 -3.36 18.56 -4.19
CA PHE A 125 -3.53 18.90 -2.78
C PHE A 125 -4.56 20.01 -2.50
N GLY A 126 -5.69 19.99 -3.21
CA GLY A 126 -6.82 20.93 -2.96
C GLY A 126 -6.68 22.29 -3.66
N GLY A 127 -5.72 22.43 -4.57
CA GLY A 127 -5.68 23.49 -5.57
C GLY A 127 -6.42 23.10 -6.84
N GLY A 128 -6.15 23.82 -7.93
CA GLY A 128 -6.67 23.51 -9.25
C GLY A 128 -7.06 24.75 -10.04
N GLY A 129 -7.11 24.60 -11.36
CA GLY A 129 -7.49 25.69 -12.27
C GLY A 129 -6.29 26.34 -12.94
N GLN A 130 -6.52 27.49 -13.56
CA GLN A 130 -5.50 28.17 -14.35
C GLN A 130 -4.62 29.06 -13.47
N ILE A 131 -3.30 28.95 -13.67
CA ILE A 131 -2.29 29.79 -13.03
C ILE A 131 -1.38 30.40 -14.11
N ALA A 132 -0.47 31.29 -13.75
CA ALA A 132 0.49 31.82 -14.70
C ALA A 132 1.33 30.68 -15.31
N LEU A 133 1.57 30.72 -16.62
CA LEU A 133 2.30 29.66 -17.32
C LEU A 133 3.71 29.43 -16.74
N GLU A 134 4.40 30.51 -16.35
CA GLU A 134 5.71 30.43 -15.73
C GLU A 134 5.67 29.74 -14.36
N GLU A 135 4.61 29.97 -13.57
CA GLU A 135 4.40 29.30 -12.29
C GLU A 135 4.08 27.81 -12.48
N ALA A 136 3.25 27.48 -13.47
CA ALA A 136 2.92 26.11 -13.82
C ALA A 136 4.18 25.31 -14.23
N GLN A 137 5.01 25.87 -15.11
CA GLN A 137 6.23 25.23 -15.57
C GLN A 137 7.25 25.00 -14.45
N LYS A 138 7.31 25.88 -13.44
CA LYS A 138 8.15 25.69 -12.26
C LYS A 138 7.62 24.60 -11.32
N LYS A 139 6.30 24.42 -11.24
CA LYS A 139 5.65 23.42 -10.38
C LYS A 139 5.74 22.00 -10.97
N TYR A 140 5.60 21.82 -12.28
CA TYR A 140 5.52 20.50 -12.90
C TYR A 140 6.66 19.53 -12.55
N PRO A 141 7.94 19.93 -12.53
CA PRO A 141 9.02 19.02 -12.15
C PRO A 141 8.90 18.52 -10.70
N VAL A 142 8.46 19.38 -9.77
CA VAL A 142 8.29 19.03 -8.36
C VAL A 142 7.09 18.10 -8.17
N ASP A 143 5.98 18.40 -8.83
CA ASP A 143 4.80 17.53 -8.81
C ASP A 143 5.12 16.15 -9.39
N LEU A 144 5.84 16.09 -10.50
CA LEU A 144 6.21 14.83 -11.14
C LEU A 144 7.19 14.01 -10.29
N ALA A 145 8.17 14.67 -9.66
CA ALA A 145 9.11 14.01 -8.76
C ALA A 145 8.41 13.43 -7.51
N ARG A 146 7.48 14.19 -6.93
CA ARG A 146 6.65 13.73 -5.82
C ARG A 146 5.80 12.53 -6.22
N ASP A 147 5.08 12.62 -7.33
CA ASP A 147 4.16 11.56 -7.78
C ASP A 147 4.94 10.30 -8.17
N ALA A 148 6.12 10.44 -8.77
CA ALA A 148 7.02 9.31 -9.03
C ALA A 148 7.51 8.66 -7.73
N GLY A 149 7.89 9.44 -6.71
CA GLY A 149 8.28 8.92 -5.40
C GLY A 149 7.14 8.15 -4.71
N LEU A 150 5.93 8.71 -4.72
CA LEU A 150 4.74 8.04 -4.18
C LEU A 150 4.38 6.78 -4.97
N MET A 151 4.52 6.82 -6.30
CA MET A 151 4.32 5.66 -7.17
C MET A 151 5.28 4.53 -6.79
N LEU A 152 6.57 4.81 -6.59
CA LEU A 152 7.55 3.82 -6.17
C LEU A 152 7.20 3.19 -4.81
N LEU A 153 6.77 4.00 -3.84
CA LEU A 153 6.29 3.49 -2.55
C LEU A 153 5.05 2.59 -2.70
N SER A 154 4.13 2.94 -3.60
CA SER A 154 2.95 2.13 -3.86
C SER A 154 3.29 0.80 -4.53
N ILE A 155 4.21 0.80 -5.52
CA ILE A 155 4.69 -0.42 -6.19
C ILE A 155 5.40 -1.33 -5.18
N TRP A 156 6.22 -0.75 -4.31
CA TRP A 156 6.85 -1.50 -3.23
C TRP A 156 5.80 -2.20 -2.34
N LEU A 157 4.73 -1.50 -1.98
CA LEU A 157 3.66 -2.05 -1.15
C LEU A 157 2.83 -3.14 -1.87
N VAL A 158 2.74 -3.09 -3.21
CA VAL A 158 2.13 -4.15 -4.01
C VAL A 158 2.99 -5.41 -4.02
N TRP A 159 4.30 -5.25 -4.14
CA TRP A 159 5.26 -6.37 -4.15
C TRP A 159 5.50 -6.95 -2.77
N ARG A 160 5.47 -6.13 -1.72
CA ARG A 160 5.62 -6.53 -0.31
C ARG A 160 4.47 -5.98 0.54
N PRO A 161 3.29 -6.59 0.45
CA PRO A 161 2.11 -6.10 1.13
C PRO A 161 2.10 -6.43 2.64
N ARG A 162 3.01 -7.30 3.12
CA ARG A 162 3.17 -7.56 4.55
C ARG A 162 3.80 -6.36 5.26
N THR A 163 2.96 -5.57 5.92
CA THR A 163 3.40 -4.49 6.81
C THR A 163 3.02 -4.78 8.26
N PRO A 164 3.88 -4.43 9.23
CA PRO A 164 3.51 -4.53 10.64
C PRO A 164 2.29 -3.65 10.94
N PHE A 165 1.48 -4.07 11.91
CA PHE A 165 0.23 -3.42 12.31
C PHE A 165 -0.84 -3.33 11.20
N SER A 166 -0.81 -4.23 10.21
CA SER A 166 -1.92 -4.38 9.26
C SER A 166 -3.07 -5.18 9.90
N LEU A 167 -4.31 -4.73 9.70
CA LEU A 167 -5.48 -5.50 10.11
C LEU A 167 -5.68 -6.74 9.23
N ASP A 168 -5.16 -6.73 8.00
CA ASP A 168 -5.16 -7.88 7.09
C ASP A 168 -4.58 -9.14 7.75
N GLN A 169 -3.46 -9.02 8.48
CA GLN A 169 -2.84 -10.15 9.16
C GLN A 169 -3.74 -10.75 10.24
N LYS A 170 -4.50 -9.92 10.96
CA LYS A 170 -5.42 -10.38 12.01
C LYS A 170 -6.71 -10.98 11.46
N LEU A 171 -7.16 -10.52 10.30
CA LEU A 171 -8.47 -10.89 9.74
C LEU A 171 -8.39 -12.03 8.73
N PHE A 172 -7.31 -12.11 7.93
CA PHE A 172 -7.19 -13.04 6.81
C PHE A 172 -6.03 -14.06 6.94
N GLY A 173 -5.18 -13.96 7.98
CA GLY A 173 -4.10 -14.91 8.25
C GLY A 173 -3.07 -15.07 7.11
N GLU A 174 -2.27 -16.14 7.13
CA GLU A 174 -1.26 -16.47 6.11
C GLU A 174 -1.84 -16.53 4.68
N ALA A 175 -3.11 -16.94 4.50
CA ALA A 175 -3.71 -17.19 3.18
C ALA A 175 -3.80 -15.94 2.29
N ALA A 176 -3.88 -14.74 2.86
CA ALA A 176 -3.92 -13.49 2.08
C ALA A 176 -2.55 -13.10 1.46
N TYR A 177 -1.48 -13.80 1.84
CA TYR A 177 -0.10 -13.41 1.55
C TYR A 177 0.76 -14.54 0.96
N ALA A 178 0.15 -15.63 0.50
CA ALA A 178 0.87 -16.79 -0.03
C ALA A 178 1.80 -16.49 -1.24
N ASP A 179 1.61 -15.35 -1.91
CA ASP A 179 2.46 -14.85 -3.01
C ASP A 179 3.55 -13.85 -2.54
N ASP A 180 3.73 -13.62 -1.24
CA ASP A 180 4.74 -12.69 -0.75
C ASP A 180 6.16 -13.29 -0.95
N PRO A 181 7.09 -12.57 -1.59
CA PRO A 181 8.42 -13.11 -1.90
C PRO A 181 9.29 -13.41 -0.66
N ASP A 182 8.92 -12.93 0.52
CA ASP A 182 9.58 -13.31 1.78
C ASP A 182 8.88 -14.48 2.51
N ASP A 183 7.77 -15.00 1.97
CA ASP A 183 7.04 -16.13 2.55
C ASP A 183 7.73 -17.46 2.21
N HIS A 184 8.85 -17.72 2.86
CA HIS A 184 9.39 -19.07 2.91
C HIS A 184 8.52 -19.88 3.87
N HIS A 185 7.59 -20.67 3.32
CA HIS A 185 6.96 -21.77 4.03
C HIS A 185 8.06 -22.69 4.58
N ASP A 186 8.48 -22.50 5.83
CA ASP A 186 9.01 -23.61 6.62
C ASP A 186 7.82 -24.54 6.83
N VAL A 187 7.70 -25.53 5.96
CA VAL A 187 6.85 -26.70 6.17
C VAL A 187 7.45 -27.42 7.38
N SER A 188 7.09 -26.99 8.58
CA SER A 188 7.09 -27.90 9.71
C SER A 188 5.91 -28.82 9.47
N ASP A 189 6.21 -29.98 8.90
CA ASP A 189 5.33 -31.14 8.92
C ASP A 189 4.93 -31.40 10.38
N ASP A 190 3.81 -30.83 10.81
CA ASP A 190 3.04 -31.37 11.92
C ASP A 190 2.42 -32.68 11.40
N GLU A 191 3.26 -33.72 11.28
CA GLU A 191 2.78 -35.09 11.23
C GLU A 191 2.10 -35.36 12.57
N PRO A 192 0.78 -35.58 12.62
CA PRO A 192 0.11 -35.86 13.88
C PRO A 192 0.62 -37.23 14.36
N ALA A 193 1.48 -37.20 15.37
CA ALA A 193 1.89 -38.37 16.12
C ALA A 193 0.71 -38.85 16.98
N ASP A 194 -0.29 -39.47 16.36
CA ASP A 194 -1.34 -40.19 17.07
C ASP A 194 -1.68 -41.46 16.30
N GLU A 195 -0.90 -42.53 16.55
CA GLU A 195 -1.37 -43.90 16.30
C GLU A 195 -0.58 -44.99 17.04
N ARG A 196 0.43 -44.68 17.87
CA ARG A 196 1.30 -45.71 18.48
C ARG A 196 1.22 -45.86 20.00
N THR A 197 0.15 -45.40 20.65
CA THR A 197 0.01 -45.51 22.12
C THR A 197 -1.29 -46.18 22.58
N GLN A 198 -2.11 -46.74 21.68
CA GLN A 198 -3.35 -47.43 22.08
C GLN A 198 -3.26 -48.97 22.08
N GLU A 199 -2.20 -49.58 21.55
CA GLU A 199 -2.05 -51.05 21.60
C GLU A 199 -1.33 -51.57 22.87
N GLU A 200 -0.47 -50.78 23.52
CA GLU A 200 0.25 -51.26 24.71
C GLU A 200 -0.58 -51.21 26.01
N GLU A 201 -1.60 -50.36 26.11
CA GLU A 201 -2.45 -50.26 27.33
C GLU A 201 -3.61 -51.27 27.34
N LYS A 202 -3.91 -51.93 26.21
CA LYS A 202 -4.95 -52.98 26.15
C LYS A 202 -4.42 -54.39 26.47
N SER A 203 -3.10 -54.53 26.68
CA SER A 203 -2.44 -55.82 26.89
C SER A 203 -1.70 -55.95 28.24
N ARG A 204 -1.85 -55.02 29.18
CA ARG A 204 -1.17 -55.09 30.48
C ARG A 204 -2.09 -54.86 31.68
#